data_AF-A0A5C7QMZ1-F1
#
_entry.id   AF-A0A5C7QMZ1-F1
#
_cell.length_a   1.000
_cell.length_b   1.000
_cell.length_c   1.000
_cell.angle_alpha   90.00
_cell.angle_beta   90.00
_cell.angle_gamma   90.00
#
_symmetry.space_group_name_H-M   'P 1'
#
loop_
_entity.id
_entity.type
_entity.pdbx_description
1 polymer ?
#
loop_
_entity_poly.entity_id
_entity_poly.type
_entity_poly.pdbx_seq_one_letter_code
_entity_poly.pdbx_strand_id
1 'polypeptide(L)'
;MILKRSVLVAVSLVVVAALAAWLTPKVLRRLDMQGLRPITVAKGLENPWSLAFLPDGRMLVTERPGRMRIVTSDGTLGPPLSGLPPVAAGGEGGLLDVVLDPEFSRNRLVYWTFSEPAPEERDLRSTAVARGVLLEDRISEVRVIFRQEPKSKDGSHFGSRLVFGPEGALYVGLGDRGSRPGVQRLDSALGKILR
;
A
#
# COMPACT_ATOMS: atom_id res chain seq x y z
N MET A 1 -27.78 -14.35 -58.92
CA MET A 1 -26.67 -15.19 -58.44
C MET A 1 -26.11 -14.55 -57.16
N ILE A 2 -26.69 -14.92 -56.02
CA ILE A 2 -26.51 -14.31 -54.70
C ILE A 2 -25.67 -15.30 -53.87
N LEU A 3 -24.42 -14.97 -53.57
CA LEU A 3 -23.62 -15.46 -52.43
C LEU A 3 -22.17 -15.02 -52.70
N LYS A 4 -21.61 -14.02 -51.99
CA LYS A 4 -20.15 -13.85 -51.68
C LYS A 4 -19.89 -12.62 -50.78
N ARG A 5 -20.63 -12.40 -49.69
CA ARG A 5 -20.29 -11.33 -48.72
C ARG A 5 -20.18 -11.77 -47.25
N SER A 6 -20.39 -13.04 -46.93
CA SER A 6 -20.58 -13.47 -45.53
C SER A 6 -19.35 -14.11 -44.86
N VAL A 7 -18.21 -14.24 -45.54
CA VAL A 7 -17.05 -14.99 -45.01
C VAL A 7 -15.97 -14.09 -44.41
N LEU A 8 -15.86 -12.82 -44.82
CA LEU A 8 -14.79 -11.92 -44.34
C LEU A 8 -15.04 -11.29 -42.96
N VAL A 9 -16.29 -11.27 -42.48
CA VAL A 9 -16.64 -10.67 -41.17
C VAL A 9 -16.42 -11.66 -40.03
N ALA A 10 -16.63 -12.96 -40.27
CA ALA A 10 -16.49 -14.00 -39.25
C ALA A 10 -15.03 -14.27 -38.85
N VAL A 11 -14.10 -14.22 -39.81
CA VAL A 11 -12.66 -14.45 -39.54
C VAL A 11 -12.07 -13.32 -38.69
N SER A 12 -12.49 -12.07 -38.94
CA SER A 12 -12.02 -10.88 -38.20
C SER A 12 -12.48 -10.87 -36.74
N LEU A 13 -13.69 -11.33 -36.44
CA LEU A 13 -14.22 -11.42 -35.07
C LEU A 13 -13.56 -12.51 -34.24
N VAL A 14 -13.26 -13.67 -34.86
CA VAL A 14 -12.60 -14.79 -34.17
C VAL A 14 -11.14 -14.45 -33.81
N VAL A 15 -10.43 -13.73 -34.68
CA VAL A 15 -9.03 -13.32 -34.43
C VAL A 15 -8.96 -12.27 -33.30
N VAL A 16 -9.90 -11.32 -33.25
CA VAL A 16 -9.95 -10.31 -32.17
C VAL A 16 -10.26 -10.93 -30.81
N ALA A 17 -11.19 -11.89 -30.74
CA ALA A 17 -11.51 -12.60 -29.51
C ALA A 17 -10.34 -13.47 -28.99
N ALA A 18 -9.62 -14.14 -29.90
CA ALA A 18 -8.45 -14.95 -29.57
C ALA A 18 -7.28 -14.09 -29.05
N LEU A 19 -7.06 -12.90 -29.61
CA LEU A 19 -6.04 -11.96 -29.14
C LEU A 19 -6.37 -11.40 -27.76
N ALA A 20 -7.63 -11.03 -27.51
CA ALA A 20 -8.09 -10.54 -26.21
C ALA A 20 -7.97 -11.59 -25.08
N ALA A 21 -8.18 -12.87 -25.41
CA ALA A 21 -8.00 -13.99 -24.48
C ALA A 21 -6.52 -14.30 -24.16
N TRP A 22 -5.59 -13.90 -25.02
CA TRP A 22 -4.14 -14.02 -24.81
C TRP A 22 -3.56 -12.82 -24.06
N LEU A 23 -4.12 -11.63 -24.29
CA LEU A 23 -3.71 -10.37 -23.64
C LEU A 23 -4.33 -10.17 -22.26
N THR A 24 -5.35 -10.95 -21.90
CA THR A 24 -5.90 -10.93 -20.53
C THR A 24 -4.89 -11.57 -19.59
N PRO A 25 -4.35 -10.84 -18.59
CA PRO A 25 -3.47 -11.46 -17.60
C PRO A 25 -4.12 -12.72 -17.03
N LYS A 26 -3.31 -13.78 -16.84
CA LYS A 26 -3.78 -15.10 -16.33
C LYS A 26 -4.68 -14.98 -15.09
N VAL A 27 -4.48 -13.95 -14.28
CA VAL A 27 -5.30 -13.60 -13.11
C VAL A 27 -6.75 -13.26 -13.49
N LEU A 28 -6.98 -12.40 -14.50
CA LEU A 28 -8.32 -12.01 -14.94
C LEU A 28 -9.11 -13.21 -15.46
N ARG A 29 -8.44 -14.11 -16.20
CA ARG A 29 -9.04 -15.35 -16.69
C ARG A 29 -9.43 -16.31 -15.55
N ARG A 30 -8.64 -16.36 -14.47
CA ARG A 30 -8.97 -17.19 -13.29
C ARG A 30 -10.13 -16.61 -12.48
N LEU A 31 -10.22 -15.30 -12.36
CA LEU A 31 -11.32 -14.62 -11.67
C LEU A 31 -12.65 -14.83 -12.41
N ASP A 32 -12.64 -14.75 -13.73
CA ASP A 32 -13.81 -15.01 -14.58
C ASP A 32 -14.34 -16.44 -14.42
N MET A 33 -13.44 -17.43 -14.35
CA MET A 33 -13.83 -18.83 -14.06
C MET A 33 -14.45 -19.03 -12.66
N GLN A 34 -14.25 -18.08 -11.74
CA GLN A 34 -14.87 -18.06 -10.40
C GLN A 34 -16.10 -17.15 -10.34
N GLY A 35 -16.54 -16.58 -11.47
CA GLY A 35 -17.62 -15.59 -11.52
C GLY A 35 -17.26 -14.23 -10.92
N LEU A 36 -15.98 -13.96 -10.68
CA LEU A 36 -15.49 -12.70 -10.13
C LEU A 36 -15.13 -11.74 -11.26
N ARG A 37 -15.75 -10.55 -11.24
CA ARG A 37 -15.48 -9.48 -12.22
C ARG A 37 -14.66 -8.36 -11.58
N PRO A 38 -13.36 -8.26 -11.85
CA PRO A 38 -12.55 -7.15 -11.36
C PRO A 38 -12.99 -5.84 -12.04
N ILE A 39 -13.16 -4.80 -11.23
CA ILE A 39 -13.47 -3.44 -11.69
C ILE A 39 -12.27 -2.57 -11.34
N THR A 40 -11.80 -1.79 -12.31
CA THR A 40 -10.73 -0.82 -12.05
C THR A 40 -11.34 0.39 -11.34
N VAL A 41 -10.95 0.60 -10.08
CA VAL A 41 -11.41 1.74 -9.28
C VAL A 41 -10.54 2.97 -9.53
N ALA A 42 -9.22 2.81 -9.64
CA ALA A 42 -8.28 3.90 -9.89
C ALA A 42 -7.10 3.44 -10.76
N LYS A 43 -6.44 4.39 -11.42
CA LYS A 43 -5.25 4.18 -12.26
C LYS A 43 -4.17 5.19 -11.92
N GLY A 44 -2.94 4.95 -12.38
CA GLY A 44 -1.82 5.87 -12.20
C GLY A 44 -1.12 5.79 -10.85
N LEU A 45 -1.49 4.81 -10.02
CA LEU A 45 -0.79 4.48 -8.79
C LEU A 45 0.54 3.78 -9.10
N GLU A 46 1.59 4.13 -8.36
CA GLU A 46 2.92 3.54 -8.45
C GLU A 46 3.19 2.68 -7.22
N ASN A 47 3.18 1.37 -7.40
CA ASN A 47 3.39 0.40 -6.33
C ASN A 47 2.58 0.72 -5.06
N PRO A 48 1.23 0.79 -5.14
CA PRO A 48 0.39 1.02 -3.97
C PRO A 48 0.56 -0.12 -2.95
N TRP A 49 0.60 0.21 -1.66
CA TRP A 49 0.82 -0.77 -0.58
C TRP A 49 -0.41 -0.97 0.30
N SER A 50 -0.99 0.11 0.82
CA SER A 50 -2.22 0.08 1.63
C SER A 50 -3.16 1.21 1.26
N LEU A 51 -4.42 1.05 1.67
CA LEU A 51 -5.43 2.08 1.61
C LEU A 51 -6.27 2.11 2.88
N ALA A 52 -6.78 3.29 3.22
CA ALA A 52 -7.80 3.48 4.23
C ALA A 52 -8.98 4.27 3.63
N PHE A 53 -10.21 3.80 3.85
CA PHE A 53 -11.40 4.53 3.44
C PHE A 53 -11.65 5.72 4.36
N LEU A 54 -11.75 6.91 3.78
CA LEU A 54 -12.17 8.11 4.48
C LEU A 54 -13.70 8.12 4.64
N PRO A 55 -14.24 8.81 5.67
CA PRO A 55 -15.69 8.84 5.93
C PRO A 55 -16.54 9.41 4.78
N ASP A 56 -15.93 10.17 3.87
CA ASP A 56 -16.57 10.77 2.70
C ASP A 56 -16.48 9.89 1.44
N GLY A 57 -16.04 8.64 1.56
CA GLY A 57 -15.95 7.67 0.47
C GLY A 57 -14.68 7.79 -0.39
N ARG A 58 -13.80 8.76 -0.09
CA ARG A 58 -12.46 8.81 -0.68
C ARG A 58 -11.55 7.73 -0.08
N MET A 59 -10.44 7.44 -0.72
CA MET A 59 -9.42 6.52 -0.21
C MET A 59 -8.10 7.25 -0.01
N LEU A 60 -7.50 7.09 1.16
CA LEU A 60 -6.12 7.48 1.43
C LEU A 60 -5.21 6.31 1.09
N VAL A 61 -4.36 6.46 0.08
CA VAL A 61 -3.53 5.38 -0.48
C VAL A 61 -2.06 5.68 -0.25
N THR A 62 -1.29 4.69 0.19
CA THR A 62 0.16 4.76 0.27
C THR A 62 0.81 4.11 -0.95
N GLU A 63 1.85 4.75 -1.46
CA GLU A 63 2.67 4.29 -2.56
C GLU A 63 4.10 4.08 -2.06
N ARG A 64 4.66 2.89 -2.31
CA ARG A 64 5.98 2.50 -1.80
C ARG A 64 7.11 3.50 -2.06
N PRO A 65 7.15 4.24 -3.19
CA PRO A 65 8.15 5.28 -3.42
C PRO A 65 8.16 6.45 -2.41
N GLY A 66 7.22 6.50 -1.45
CA GLY A 66 7.21 7.50 -0.39
C GLY A 66 6.08 8.52 -0.49
N ARG A 67 5.00 8.19 -1.20
CA ARG A 67 3.90 9.13 -1.47
C ARG A 67 2.61 8.62 -0.85
N MET A 68 1.88 9.51 -0.18
CA MET A 68 0.50 9.28 0.24
C MET A 68 -0.41 10.13 -0.65
N ARG A 69 -1.50 9.56 -1.15
CA ARG A 69 -2.37 10.21 -2.13
C ARG A 69 -3.83 9.99 -1.77
N ILE A 70 -4.68 10.94 -2.14
CA ILE A 70 -6.13 10.76 -2.05
C ILE A 70 -6.63 10.30 -3.41
N VAL A 71 -7.36 9.20 -3.43
CA VAL A 71 -8.19 8.78 -4.55
C VAL A 71 -9.63 9.18 -4.23
N THR A 72 -10.25 9.95 -5.11
CA THR A 72 -11.64 10.39 -4.95
C THR A 72 -12.62 9.24 -5.14
N SER A 73 -13.89 9.45 -4.77
CA SER A 73 -14.94 8.42 -4.89
C SER A 73 -15.23 7.98 -6.33
N ASP A 74 -14.94 8.82 -7.32
CA ASP A 74 -15.01 8.53 -8.76
C ASP A 74 -13.72 7.90 -9.31
N GLY A 75 -12.70 7.68 -8.47
CA GLY A 75 -11.44 7.04 -8.86
C GLY A 75 -10.34 7.97 -9.36
N THR A 76 -10.56 9.29 -9.29
CA THR A 76 -9.56 10.29 -9.68
C THR A 76 -8.42 10.34 -8.66
N LEU A 77 -7.19 10.21 -9.15
CA LEU A 77 -5.98 10.21 -8.33
C LEU A 77 -5.47 11.64 -8.11
N GLY A 78 -5.56 12.13 -6.87
CA GLY A 78 -5.05 13.44 -6.47
C GLY A 78 -3.51 13.51 -6.40
N PRO A 79 -2.91 14.69 -6.22
CA PRO A 79 -1.46 14.83 -6.07
C PRO A 79 -0.94 14.18 -4.77
N PRO A 80 0.38 13.94 -4.65
CA PRO A 80 1.00 13.53 -3.40
C PRO A 80 0.78 14.55 -2.28
N LEU A 81 0.39 14.05 -1.10
CA LEU A 81 0.32 14.85 0.12
C LEU A 81 1.73 15.24 0.57
N SER A 82 1.89 16.49 1.02
CA SER A 82 3.12 16.95 1.64
C SER A 82 3.18 16.64 3.15
N GLY A 83 4.34 16.84 3.78
CA GLY A 83 4.54 16.69 5.22
C GLY A 83 5.01 15.31 5.69
N LEU A 84 5.07 14.31 4.82
CA LEU A 84 5.63 12.99 5.17
C LEU A 84 7.14 13.07 5.48
N PRO A 85 7.64 12.25 6.41
CA PRO A 85 9.07 12.14 6.68
C PRO A 85 9.81 11.49 5.49
N PRO A 86 11.15 11.60 5.43
CA PRO A 86 11.95 10.89 4.44
C PRO A 86 11.71 9.38 4.49
N VAL A 87 11.51 8.76 3.32
CA VAL A 87 11.25 7.33 3.17
C VAL A 87 12.38 6.67 2.39
N ALA A 88 12.93 5.58 2.93
CA ALA A 88 13.93 4.76 2.25
C ALA A 88 13.23 3.64 1.45
N ALA A 89 12.82 3.96 0.22
CA ALA A 89 12.24 2.98 -0.70
C ALA A 89 13.32 2.05 -1.29
N GLY A 90 13.04 0.75 -1.32
CA GLY A 90 13.95 -0.26 -1.87
C GLY A 90 13.68 -1.65 -1.31
N GLY A 91 13.92 -2.70 -2.10
CA GLY A 91 13.52 -4.06 -1.73
C GLY A 91 12.00 -4.16 -1.50
N GLU A 92 11.59 -4.48 -0.28
CA GLU A 92 10.22 -4.46 0.24
C GLU A 92 9.87 -3.15 0.97
N GLY A 93 10.87 -2.33 1.33
CA GLY A 93 10.71 -1.09 2.08
C GLY A 93 10.12 0.05 1.25
N GLY A 94 9.54 1.03 1.93
CA GLY A 94 8.86 2.17 1.31
C GLY A 94 7.92 2.86 2.29
N LEU A 95 6.94 3.59 1.79
CA LEU A 95 5.75 3.96 2.56
C LEU A 95 4.79 2.77 2.51
N LEU A 96 4.37 2.29 3.67
CA LEU A 96 3.72 1.00 3.81
C LEU A 96 2.31 1.17 4.36
N ASP A 97 1.94 0.59 5.51
CA ASP A 97 0.55 0.61 5.97
C ASP A 97 0.06 2.01 6.33
N VAL A 98 -1.25 2.22 6.23
CA VAL A 98 -1.96 3.40 6.71
C VAL A 98 -3.28 2.99 7.34
N VAL A 99 -3.58 3.52 8.52
CA VAL A 99 -4.87 3.36 9.19
C VAL A 99 -5.35 4.69 9.75
N LEU A 100 -6.67 4.86 9.77
CA LEU A 100 -7.28 5.99 10.44
C LEU A 100 -7.38 5.71 11.94
N ASP A 101 -7.24 6.75 12.75
CA ASP A 101 -7.60 6.70 14.16
C ASP A 101 -9.09 6.33 14.33
N PRO A 102 -9.49 5.55 15.35
CA PRO A 102 -10.89 5.23 15.59
C PRO A 102 -11.80 6.46 15.73
N GLU A 103 -11.25 7.59 16.20
CA GLU A 103 -11.95 8.89 16.30
C GLU A 103 -11.65 9.84 15.14
N PHE A 104 -11.24 9.33 13.97
CA PHE A 104 -10.81 10.14 12.82
C PHE A 104 -11.79 11.25 12.42
N SER A 105 -13.10 11.00 12.50
CA SER A 105 -14.12 12.03 12.19
C SER A 105 -14.04 13.27 13.09
N ARG A 106 -13.40 13.16 14.26
CA ARG A 106 -13.19 14.24 15.24
C ARG A 106 -11.78 14.80 15.20
N ASN A 107 -10.77 13.94 15.11
CA ASN A 107 -9.36 14.32 15.31
C ASN A 107 -8.53 14.33 14.01
N ARG A 108 -9.05 13.74 12.93
CA ARG A 108 -8.37 13.62 11.62
C ARG A 108 -7.01 12.92 11.68
N LEU A 109 -6.74 12.13 12.72
CA LEU A 109 -5.45 11.46 12.91
C LEU A 109 -5.32 10.23 12.03
N VAL A 110 -4.19 10.14 11.35
CA VAL A 110 -3.79 8.95 10.59
C VAL A 110 -2.46 8.43 11.12
N TYR A 111 -2.32 7.11 11.09
CA TYR A 111 -1.11 6.40 11.46
C TYR A 111 -0.60 5.67 10.24
N TRP A 112 0.71 5.67 10.05
CA TRP A 112 1.33 4.93 8.96
C TRP A 112 2.66 4.32 9.41
N THR A 113 3.06 3.30 8.67
CA THR A 113 4.40 2.73 8.79
C THR A 113 5.21 3.03 7.55
N PHE A 114 6.52 3.18 7.74
CA PHE A 114 7.43 3.44 6.65
C PHE A 114 8.82 2.89 6.96
N SER A 115 9.59 2.65 5.90
CA SER A 115 11.02 2.37 5.97
C SER A 115 11.75 3.68 6.27
N GLU A 116 12.14 3.89 7.53
CA GLU A 116 12.83 5.09 7.98
C GLU A 116 14.36 4.92 7.79
N PRO A 117 15.02 5.78 7.00
CA PRO A 117 16.48 5.77 6.88
C PRO A 117 17.14 6.18 8.20
N ALA A 118 18.34 5.66 8.47
CA ALA A 118 19.20 6.25 9.51
C ALA A 118 19.64 7.66 9.07
N PRO A 119 19.75 8.64 9.99
CA PRO A 119 20.10 10.02 9.64
C PRO A 119 21.45 10.14 8.91
N GLU A 120 22.45 9.39 9.35
CA GLU A 120 23.84 9.49 8.85
C GLU A 120 24.20 8.38 7.86
N GLU A 121 23.56 7.21 7.98
CA GLU A 121 23.82 6.04 7.13
C GLU A 121 22.57 5.67 6.33
N ARG A 122 22.36 6.33 5.19
CA ARG A 122 21.11 6.19 4.39
C ARG A 122 20.82 4.77 3.88
N ASP A 123 21.83 3.90 3.87
CA ASP A 123 21.67 2.48 3.52
C ASP A 123 21.01 1.67 4.65
N LEU A 124 21.10 2.14 5.90
CA LEU A 124 20.46 1.54 7.04
C LEU A 124 19.02 2.03 7.17
N ARG A 125 18.10 1.08 7.32
CA ARG A 125 16.66 1.36 7.46
C ARG A 125 15.95 0.27 8.25
N SER A 126 14.81 0.64 8.81
CA SER A 126 13.90 -0.24 9.53
C SER A 126 12.48 0.31 9.50
N THR A 127 11.52 -0.48 9.96
CA THR A 127 10.14 -0.01 10.11
C THR A 127 10.03 1.01 11.23
N ALA A 128 9.43 2.16 10.94
CA ALA A 128 8.99 3.14 11.92
C ALA A 128 7.48 3.33 11.83
N VAL A 129 6.86 3.76 12.94
CA VAL A 129 5.46 4.17 12.98
C VAL A 129 5.40 5.68 13.20
N ALA A 130 4.64 6.37 12.37
CA ALA A 130 4.35 7.78 12.54
C ALA A 130 2.85 8.05 12.53
N ARG A 131 2.48 9.20 13.08
CA ARG A 131 1.12 9.73 13.04
C ARG A 131 1.12 11.20 12.69
N GLY A 132 -0.03 11.69 12.26
CA GLY A 132 -0.25 13.11 11.96
C GLY A 132 -1.71 13.39 11.61
N VAL A 133 -2.03 14.65 11.41
CA VAL A 133 -3.38 15.15 11.11
C VAL A 133 -3.54 15.28 9.59
N LEU A 134 -4.55 14.61 9.01
CA LEU A 134 -4.86 14.69 7.59
C LEU A 134 -5.64 15.97 7.26
N LEU A 135 -4.99 16.87 6.53
CA LEU A 135 -5.57 18.04 5.89
C LEU A 135 -5.86 17.76 4.40
N GLU A 136 -6.31 18.76 3.66
CA GLU A 136 -6.70 18.60 2.24
C GLU A 136 -5.51 18.21 1.34
N ASP A 137 -4.35 18.81 1.58
CA ASP A 137 -3.15 18.73 0.71
C ASP A 137 -1.88 18.22 1.42
N ARG A 138 -1.98 17.93 2.72
CA ARG A 138 -0.82 17.57 3.55
C ARG A 138 -1.19 16.78 4.80
N ILE A 139 -0.17 16.20 5.42
CA ILE A 139 -0.21 15.72 6.79
C ILE A 139 0.50 16.75 7.69
N SER A 140 -0.19 17.27 8.70
CA SER A 140 0.40 18.16 9.71
C SER A 140 0.70 17.44 11.01
N GLU A 141 1.46 18.08 11.91
CA GLU A 141 1.76 17.56 13.25
C GLU A 141 2.39 16.16 13.25
N VAL A 142 3.23 15.92 12.25
CA VAL A 142 3.86 14.62 12.02
C VAL A 142 4.78 14.28 13.19
N ARG A 143 4.56 13.11 13.79
CA ARG A 143 5.39 12.56 14.86
C ARG A 143 5.70 11.10 14.58
N VAL A 144 6.98 10.75 14.60
CA VAL A 144 7.41 9.34 14.64
C VAL A 144 7.28 8.88 16.08
N ILE A 145 6.42 7.90 16.32
CA ILE A 145 6.05 7.42 17.67
C ILE A 145 6.72 6.09 18.03
N PHE A 146 7.28 5.39 17.04
CA PHE A 146 8.03 4.16 17.25
C PHE A 146 9.07 3.97 16.15
N ARG A 147 10.22 3.39 16.52
CA ARG A 147 11.30 3.00 15.61
C ARG A 147 11.75 1.60 15.97
N GLN A 148 11.74 0.70 14.98
CA GLN A 148 12.33 -0.61 15.14
C GLN A 148 13.85 -0.48 15.10
N GLU A 149 14.53 -1.04 16.09
CA GLU A 149 15.99 -1.13 16.14
C GLU A 149 16.45 -2.60 16.24
N PRO A 150 17.65 -2.94 15.75
CA PRO A 150 18.55 -2.08 14.98
C PRO A 150 18.08 -1.86 13.54
N LYS A 151 18.46 -0.73 12.95
CA LYS A 151 18.39 -0.53 11.49
C LYS A 151 19.36 -1.46 10.75
N SER A 152 19.00 -1.88 9.54
CA SER A 152 19.75 -2.86 8.74
C SER A 152 19.88 -2.42 7.27
N LYS A 153 20.90 -2.93 6.57
CA LYS A 153 21.03 -2.74 5.10
C LYS A 153 20.07 -3.61 4.29
N ASP A 154 19.57 -4.69 4.88
CA ASP A 154 18.66 -5.64 4.20
C ASP A 154 17.42 -4.89 3.68
N GLY A 155 17.00 -5.24 2.46
CA GLY A 155 15.80 -4.74 1.81
C GLY A 155 14.54 -5.55 2.14
N SER A 156 14.60 -6.54 3.03
CA SER A 156 13.54 -7.54 3.22
C SER A 156 13.00 -7.57 4.64
N HIS A 157 11.79 -8.08 4.82
CA HIS A 157 11.15 -8.38 6.10
C HIS A 157 10.83 -7.13 6.95
N PHE A 158 10.06 -6.18 6.39
CA PHE A 158 9.62 -4.98 7.14
C PHE A 158 8.40 -5.24 8.05
N GLY A 159 7.58 -6.24 7.74
CA GLY A 159 6.29 -6.43 8.41
C GLY A 159 5.31 -5.35 7.97
N SER A 160 5.04 -4.37 8.84
CA SER A 160 4.33 -3.10 8.65
C SER A 160 2.86 -3.02 9.06
N ARG A 161 2.11 -4.13 9.14
CA ARG A 161 0.65 -4.04 9.37
C ARG A 161 0.31 -3.25 10.64
N LEU A 162 -0.57 -2.26 10.52
CA LEU A 162 -1.18 -1.53 11.62
C LEU A 162 -2.64 -1.96 11.78
N VAL A 163 -3.08 -2.23 13.02
CA VAL A 163 -4.48 -2.55 13.32
C VAL A 163 -4.86 -1.97 14.68
N PHE A 164 -5.90 -1.15 14.74
CA PHE A 164 -6.53 -0.83 16.02
C PHE A 164 -7.37 -2.00 16.50
N GLY A 165 -7.07 -2.51 17.69
CA GLY A 165 -7.85 -3.57 18.32
C GLY A 165 -9.12 -3.04 19.01
N PRO A 166 -9.97 -3.95 19.53
CA PRO A 166 -11.25 -3.59 20.14
C PRO A 166 -11.12 -2.70 21.39
N GLU A 167 -9.99 -2.75 22.09
CA GLU A 167 -9.69 -1.92 23.27
C GLU A 167 -9.03 -0.58 22.91
N GLY A 168 -8.93 -0.24 21.62
CA GLY A 168 -8.33 1.01 21.14
C GLY A 168 -6.80 1.02 21.07
N ALA A 169 -6.13 -0.08 21.43
CA ALA A 169 -4.69 -0.20 21.28
C ALA A 169 -4.26 -0.42 19.81
N LEU A 170 -3.14 0.18 19.41
CA LEU A 170 -2.58 0.05 18.07
C LEU A 170 -1.59 -1.12 18.02
N TYR A 171 -1.96 -2.17 17.30
CA TYR A 171 -1.08 -3.29 17.04
C TYR A 171 -0.18 -3.02 15.85
N VAL A 172 1.11 -3.34 16.01
CA VAL A 172 2.14 -3.11 14.97
C VAL A 172 2.85 -4.42 14.66
N GLY A 173 2.67 -4.93 13.43
CA GLY A 173 3.42 -6.08 12.92
C GLY A 173 4.80 -5.68 12.43
N LEU A 174 5.85 -6.30 12.96
CA LEU A 174 7.24 -5.99 12.65
C LEU A 174 7.97 -7.22 12.13
N GLY A 175 8.61 -7.09 10.97
CA GLY A 175 9.45 -8.15 10.42
C GLY A 175 10.78 -8.28 11.16
N ASP A 176 11.54 -9.34 10.86
CA ASP A 176 12.78 -9.68 11.57
C ASP A 176 14.05 -9.01 11.02
N ARG A 177 13.91 -8.20 9.94
CA ARG A 177 15.02 -7.53 9.26
C ARG A 177 16.15 -8.48 8.80
N GLY A 178 15.83 -9.75 8.53
CA GLY A 178 16.78 -10.80 8.15
C GLY A 178 17.45 -11.49 9.35
N SER A 179 17.19 -11.04 10.58
CA SER A 179 17.83 -11.56 11.79
C SER A 179 17.01 -12.67 12.45
N ARG A 180 17.23 -13.91 11.99
CA ARG A 180 16.59 -15.10 12.59
C ARG A 180 16.83 -15.23 14.11
N PRO A 181 18.06 -15.02 14.65
CA PRO A 181 18.27 -15.08 16.09
C PRO A 181 17.56 -13.96 16.85
N GLY A 182 17.40 -12.79 16.23
CA GLY A 182 16.72 -11.64 16.83
C GLY A 182 15.24 -11.90 17.14
N VAL A 183 14.59 -12.80 16.41
CA VAL A 183 13.18 -13.16 16.63
C VAL A 183 12.94 -13.79 18.00
N GLN A 184 13.93 -14.51 18.57
CA GLN A 184 13.80 -15.16 19.88
C GLN A 184 14.14 -14.22 21.06
N ARG A 185 14.71 -13.06 20.78
CA ARG A 185 15.04 -12.06 21.80
C ARG A 185 13.79 -11.29 22.21
N LEU A 186 13.48 -11.31 23.51
CA LEU A 186 12.34 -10.61 24.10
C LEU A 186 12.60 -9.11 24.30
N ASP A 187 13.87 -8.72 24.37
CA ASP A 187 14.34 -7.32 24.45
C ASP A 187 14.47 -6.67 23.06
N SER A 188 13.89 -7.27 22.02
CA SER A 188 13.98 -6.81 20.64
C SER A 188 12.62 -6.77 19.95
N ALA A 189 12.44 -5.77 19.09
CA ALA A 189 11.27 -5.61 18.25
C ALA A 189 11.35 -6.37 16.91
N LEU A 190 12.36 -7.21 16.70
CA LEU A 190 12.52 -8.01 15.49
C LEU A 190 11.54 -9.19 15.48
N GLY A 191 10.72 -9.30 14.43
CA GLY A 191 9.78 -10.41 14.25
C GLY A 191 8.68 -10.46 15.31
N LYS A 192 8.12 -9.30 15.69
CA LYS A 192 7.16 -9.15 16.79
C LYS A 192 5.84 -8.53 16.34
N ILE A 193 4.82 -8.72 17.17
CA ILE A 193 3.62 -7.88 17.19
C ILE A 193 3.69 -7.05 18.47
N LEU A 194 3.71 -5.73 18.33
CA LEU A 194 3.66 -4.79 19.47
C LEU A 194 2.22 -4.28 19.66
N ARG A 195 1.93 -3.75 20.85
CA ARG A 195 0.68 -3.12 21.27
C ARG A 195 0.99 -1.85 22.07
#